data_AF-A0A6S6TSI7-F1
#
_entry.id   AF-A0A6S6TSI7-F1
#
_cell.length_a   1.000
_cell.length_b   1.000
_cell.length_c   1.000
_cell.angle_alpha   90.00
_cell.angle_beta   90.00
_cell.angle_gamma   90.00
#
_symmetry.space_group_name_H-M   'P 1'
#
loop_
_entity.id
_entity.type
_entity.pdbx_description
1 polymer ?
#
loop_
_entity_poly.entity_id
_entity_poly.type
_entity_poly.pdbx_seq_one_letter_code
_entity_poly.pdbx_strand_id
1 'polypeptide(L)'
;MNILNIKTTLIGSLATLALISSSVVFSHGDVTPQPVDTEGLEKLGEEWLEVNPYRGNGLAAEIGASAYNQNCARCHGLQAVSGGIAPDLRELPWGEDGDVFFVERVRNGAIRNGMTYMPSFEGIVSQEGLWAIRAYLDDLSVEKPDDFKLTEVEASSATKEKVEVAPVAVKAQEASADAKEDAGKERTGEAIVKKTCATCHALGVANAPKIDGSGKADWEKRHANGLDAMLESAKKGKGGMPPMGADPTLSDVELKSAIVHMLELAGVK
;
A
#
# COMPACT_ATOMS: atom_id res chain seq x y z
N MET A 1 -31.65 -32.42 69.19
CA MET A 1 -31.12 -33.65 68.56
C MET A 1 -31.97 -33.92 67.31
N ASN A 2 -31.35 -34.37 66.20
CA ASN A 2 -31.85 -34.50 64.80
C ASN A 2 -31.67 -33.20 64.00
N ILE A 3 -30.60 -32.97 63.23
CA ILE A 3 -29.98 -33.71 62.10
C ILE A 3 -31.01 -34.01 61.00
N LEU A 4 -31.00 -33.22 59.93
CA LEU A 4 -30.89 -33.73 58.55
C LEU A 4 -30.42 -32.62 57.58
N ASN A 5 -29.34 -32.92 56.87
CA ASN A 5 -28.64 -32.11 55.88
C ASN A 5 -29.50 -31.78 54.66
N ILE A 6 -29.63 -30.50 54.33
CA ILE A 6 -30.07 -30.01 53.01
C ILE A 6 -28.81 -29.75 52.19
N LYS A 7 -28.39 -30.71 51.37
CA LYS A 7 -27.33 -30.56 50.37
C LYS A 7 -27.88 -30.93 49.00
N THR A 8 -28.68 -30.06 48.37
CA THR A 8 -29.08 -30.20 46.96
C THR A 8 -29.72 -28.92 46.42
N THR A 9 -28.98 -27.81 46.36
CA THR A 9 -29.38 -26.67 45.51
C THR A 9 -28.18 -25.79 45.17
N LEU A 10 -27.31 -26.23 44.25
CA LEU A 10 -26.28 -25.36 43.67
C LEU A 10 -25.76 -25.90 42.33
N ILE A 11 -26.67 -26.14 41.39
CA ILE A 11 -26.32 -26.32 39.98
C ILE A 11 -27.41 -25.59 39.18
N GLY A 12 -27.11 -24.40 38.68
CA GLY A 12 -28.01 -23.69 37.76
C GLY A 12 -28.07 -22.19 37.96
N SER A 13 -26.95 -21.46 37.83
CA SER A 13 -26.95 -20.01 37.56
C SER A 13 -25.57 -19.52 37.12
N LEU A 14 -24.95 -20.15 36.11
CA LEU A 14 -23.69 -19.67 35.54
C LEU A 14 -23.67 -19.72 34.01
N ALA A 15 -24.76 -19.33 33.35
CA ALA A 15 -24.86 -19.38 31.88
C ALA A 15 -25.48 -18.15 31.20
N THR A 16 -25.64 -17.00 31.89
CA THR A 16 -26.28 -15.82 31.27
C THR A 16 -25.70 -14.49 31.75
N LEU A 17 -24.39 -14.28 31.59
CA LEU A 17 -23.80 -12.93 31.64
C LEU A 17 -22.55 -12.82 30.75
N ALA A 18 -22.72 -13.03 29.45
CA ALA A 18 -21.66 -12.83 28.46
C ALA A 18 -22.22 -12.33 27.13
N LEU A 19 -23.12 -11.35 27.17
CA LEU A 19 -23.66 -10.71 25.97
C LEU A 19 -23.61 -9.19 26.15
N ILE A 20 -23.06 -8.53 25.11
CA ILE A 20 -22.95 -7.10 24.87
C ILE A 20 -21.63 -6.47 25.38
N SER A 21 -20.52 -6.89 24.77
CA SER A 21 -19.40 -5.97 24.50
C SER A 21 -19.39 -5.70 23.00
N SER A 22 -20.31 -4.84 22.54
CA SER A 22 -20.28 -4.33 21.18
C SER A 22 -19.13 -3.34 21.08
N SER A 23 -17.95 -3.81 20.69
CA SER A 23 -16.86 -2.93 20.28
C SER A 23 -17.38 -2.08 19.12
N VAL A 24 -17.37 -0.76 19.28
CA VAL A 24 -17.59 0.16 18.17
C VAL A 24 -16.45 -0.02 17.17
N VAL A 25 -16.70 -0.82 16.13
CA VAL A 25 -15.77 -0.97 15.02
C VAL A 25 -15.89 0.29 14.17
N PHE A 26 -14.93 1.20 14.31
CA PHE A 26 -14.76 2.32 13.39
C PHE A 26 -14.45 1.73 12.00
N SER A 27 -15.50 1.58 11.20
CA SER A 27 -15.42 0.99 9.85
C SER A 27 -14.89 1.98 8.81
N HIS A 28 -14.65 3.23 9.22
CA HIS A 28 -14.05 4.28 8.43
C HIS A 28 -12.75 4.65 9.14
N GLY A 29 -11.61 4.33 8.54
CA GLY A 29 -10.30 4.73 9.06
C GLY A 29 -10.21 6.24 9.26
N ASP A 30 -9.25 6.67 10.07
CA ASP A 30 -9.02 8.09 10.35
C ASP A 30 -8.83 8.88 9.04
N VAL A 31 -9.62 9.95 8.87
CA VAL A 31 -9.53 10.86 7.71
C VAL A 31 -8.72 12.12 8.04
N THR A 32 -8.13 12.17 9.23
CA THR A 32 -7.22 13.23 9.66
C THR A 32 -5.89 13.07 8.91
N PRO A 33 -5.35 14.15 8.31
CA PRO A 33 -4.02 14.13 7.71
C PRO A 33 -2.96 13.58 8.67
N GLN A 34 -2.02 12.81 8.12
CA GLN A 34 -0.94 12.18 8.86
C GLN A 34 0.41 12.77 8.43
N PRO A 35 1.35 12.98 9.37
CA PRO A 35 2.69 13.47 9.04
C PRO A 35 3.42 12.50 8.11
N VAL A 36 4.31 13.03 7.29
CA VAL A 36 5.09 12.28 6.30
C VAL A 36 6.55 12.26 6.72
N ASP A 37 7.16 11.08 6.70
CA ASP A 37 8.60 10.93 6.89
C ASP A 37 9.33 11.40 5.62
N THR A 38 10.22 12.37 5.78
CA THR A 38 10.96 13.04 4.71
C THR A 38 12.47 12.89 4.91
N GLU A 39 12.88 11.85 5.64
CA GLU A 39 14.29 11.50 5.77
C GLU A 39 14.94 11.28 4.39
N GLY A 40 16.16 11.80 4.23
CA GLY A 40 16.91 11.73 2.97
C GLY A 40 16.57 12.80 1.94
N LEU A 41 15.51 13.60 2.13
CA LEU A 41 15.24 14.76 1.28
C LEU A 41 16.02 16.00 1.75
N GLU A 42 16.43 16.82 0.78
CA GLU A 42 17.03 18.13 1.05
C GLU A 42 16.03 18.99 1.83
N LYS A 43 16.39 19.47 3.02
CA LYS A 43 15.48 20.24 3.87
C LYS A 43 15.14 21.59 3.25
N LEU A 44 13.86 21.94 3.29
CA LEU A 44 13.37 23.21 2.78
C LEU A 44 13.26 24.22 3.92
N GLY A 45 13.19 25.50 3.56
CA GLY A 45 12.99 26.59 4.51
C GLY A 45 11.56 26.64 5.06
N GLU A 46 11.34 27.55 6.01
CA GLU A 46 10.01 27.83 6.55
C GLU A 46 9.11 28.55 5.52
N GLU A 47 9.70 29.31 4.62
CA GLU A 47 8.98 29.95 3.52
C GLU A 47 8.57 28.90 2.48
N TRP A 48 7.33 29.00 2.02
CA TRP A 48 6.78 28.07 1.05
C TRP A 48 7.33 28.38 -0.33
N LEU A 49 7.90 27.38 -0.99
CA LEU A 49 8.26 27.46 -2.39
C LEU A 49 6.99 27.42 -3.26
N GLU A 50 7.06 28.04 -4.43
CA GLU A 50 5.96 28.04 -5.40
C GLU A 50 6.08 26.91 -6.43
N VAL A 51 7.30 26.38 -6.62
CA VAL A 51 7.63 25.33 -7.59
C VAL A 51 8.22 24.14 -6.85
N ASN A 52 7.88 22.92 -7.28
CA ASN A 52 8.39 21.69 -6.68
C ASN A 52 9.92 21.54 -6.89
N PRO A 53 10.74 21.63 -5.82
CA PRO A 53 12.19 21.49 -5.94
C PRO A 53 12.63 20.02 -6.17
N TYR A 54 11.74 19.06 -5.91
CA TYR A 54 12.05 17.63 -6.02
C TYR A 54 11.54 16.99 -7.30
N ARG A 55 11.14 17.79 -8.28
CA ARG A 55 10.71 17.26 -9.57
C ARG A 55 11.82 16.42 -10.20
N GLY A 56 11.51 15.18 -10.56
CA GLY A 56 12.48 14.23 -11.09
C GLY A 56 13.30 13.49 -10.03
N ASN A 57 13.18 13.80 -8.74
CA ASN A 57 13.89 13.08 -7.68
C ASN A 57 13.16 11.75 -7.35
N GLY A 58 13.84 10.63 -7.58
CA GLY A 58 13.27 9.28 -7.33
C GLY A 58 12.93 9.00 -5.88
N LEU A 59 13.74 9.48 -4.92
CA LEU A 59 13.47 9.28 -3.49
C LEU A 59 12.24 10.07 -3.06
N ALA A 60 12.11 11.30 -3.55
CA ALA A 60 10.94 12.13 -3.28
C ALA A 60 9.67 11.51 -3.86
N ALA A 61 9.73 10.94 -5.07
CA ALA A 61 8.60 10.22 -5.65
C ALA A 61 8.25 8.93 -4.87
N GLU A 62 9.23 8.21 -4.33
CA GLU A 62 8.98 7.02 -3.49
C GLU A 62 8.31 7.39 -2.15
N ILE A 63 8.86 8.38 -1.44
CA ILE A 63 8.26 8.94 -0.22
C ILE A 63 6.86 9.47 -0.54
N GLY A 64 6.72 10.18 -1.66
CA GLY A 64 5.47 10.73 -2.16
C GLY A 64 4.41 9.68 -2.43
N ALA A 65 4.76 8.54 -3.01
CA ALA A 65 3.84 7.43 -3.25
C ALA A 65 3.28 6.87 -1.94
N SER A 66 4.14 6.68 -0.93
CA SER A 66 3.72 6.23 0.40
C SER A 66 2.82 7.27 1.08
N ALA A 67 3.24 8.54 1.06
CA ALA A 67 2.51 9.65 1.64
C ALA A 67 1.14 9.86 0.99
N TYR A 68 1.06 9.77 -0.35
CA TYR A 68 -0.15 9.85 -1.13
C TYR A 68 -1.15 8.75 -0.75
N ASN A 69 -0.67 7.51 -0.61
CA ASN A 69 -1.51 6.38 -0.23
C ASN A 69 -2.13 6.55 1.16
N GLN A 70 -1.40 7.18 2.08
CA GLN A 70 -1.86 7.44 3.44
C GLN A 70 -2.86 8.61 3.49
N ASN A 71 -2.62 9.67 2.73
CA ASN A 71 -3.32 10.95 2.90
C ASN A 71 -4.37 11.26 1.83
N CYS A 72 -4.22 10.75 0.61
CA CYS A 72 -4.96 11.24 -0.56
C CYS A 72 -5.78 10.15 -1.27
N ALA A 73 -5.25 8.92 -1.32
CA ALA A 73 -5.79 7.84 -2.14
C ALA A 73 -7.23 7.43 -1.78
N ARG A 74 -7.68 7.69 -0.55
CA ARG A 74 -9.06 7.40 -0.15
C ARG A 74 -10.11 8.21 -0.93
N CYS A 75 -9.76 9.41 -1.39
CA CYS A 75 -10.67 10.31 -2.12
C CYS A 75 -10.29 10.44 -3.59
N HIS A 76 -9.00 10.57 -3.88
CA HIS A 76 -8.47 10.73 -5.23
C HIS A 76 -8.15 9.39 -5.92
N GLY A 77 -8.36 8.28 -5.22
CA GLY A 77 -8.16 6.92 -5.71
C GLY A 77 -6.71 6.47 -5.69
N LEU A 78 -6.49 5.17 -5.85
CA LEU A 78 -5.15 4.59 -5.85
C LEU A 78 -4.41 5.01 -7.11
N GLN A 79 -3.11 5.30 -6.98
CA GLN A 79 -2.30 5.79 -8.10
C GLN A 79 -2.90 7.05 -8.76
N ALA A 80 -3.56 7.90 -7.97
CA ALA A 80 -4.26 9.08 -8.43
C ALA A 80 -5.44 8.85 -9.41
N VAL A 81 -5.80 7.60 -9.68
CA VAL A 81 -6.92 7.25 -10.57
C VAL A 81 -8.25 7.42 -9.83
N SER A 82 -9.01 8.44 -10.16
CA SER A 82 -10.25 8.74 -9.44
C SER A 82 -11.34 7.67 -9.62
N GLY A 83 -12.01 7.35 -8.51
CA GLY A 83 -13.25 6.56 -8.48
C GLY A 83 -14.53 7.41 -8.50
N GLY A 84 -14.45 8.72 -8.74
CA GLY A 84 -15.58 9.65 -8.78
C GLY A 84 -15.88 10.43 -7.49
N ILE A 85 -15.12 10.21 -6.41
CA ILE A 85 -15.26 10.96 -5.14
C ILE A 85 -14.60 12.35 -5.24
N ALA A 86 -13.35 12.38 -5.68
CA ALA A 86 -12.57 13.61 -5.93
C ALA A 86 -11.93 13.55 -7.33
N PRO A 87 -11.42 14.65 -7.90
CA PRO A 87 -10.81 14.64 -9.24
C PRO A 87 -9.62 13.67 -9.37
N ASP A 88 -9.39 13.16 -10.59
CA ASP A 88 -8.19 12.38 -10.93
C ASP A 88 -6.99 13.31 -10.93
N LEU A 89 -5.98 13.00 -10.11
CA LEU A 89 -4.84 13.91 -9.94
C LEU A 89 -3.76 13.73 -11.01
N ARG A 90 -3.88 12.74 -11.89
CA ARG A 90 -3.02 12.61 -13.08
C ARG A 90 -3.32 13.68 -14.13
N GLU A 91 -4.53 14.24 -14.05
CA GLU A 91 -5.02 15.35 -14.88
C GLU A 91 -4.60 16.73 -14.31
N LEU A 92 -3.85 16.76 -13.19
CA LEU A 92 -3.26 18.00 -12.72
C LEU A 92 -2.23 18.47 -13.75
N PRO A 93 -2.23 19.77 -14.15
CA PRO A 93 -1.27 20.28 -15.12
C PRO A 93 0.16 19.96 -14.70
N TRP A 94 0.99 19.54 -15.66
CA TRP A 94 2.38 19.24 -15.34
C TRP A 94 3.20 20.52 -15.16
N GLY A 95 4.21 20.48 -14.28
CA GLY A 95 5.12 21.61 -14.04
C GLY A 95 4.54 22.70 -13.13
N GLU A 96 5.06 23.92 -13.31
CA GLU A 96 4.80 25.10 -12.46
C GLU A 96 3.31 25.49 -12.40
N ASP A 97 2.61 25.44 -13.54
CA ASP A 97 1.18 25.75 -13.58
C ASP A 97 0.39 24.85 -12.63
N GLY A 98 0.71 23.55 -12.60
CA GLY A 98 0.12 22.63 -11.64
C GLY A 98 0.56 22.88 -10.20
N ASP A 99 1.80 23.35 -9.98
CA ASP A 99 2.37 23.55 -8.64
C ASP A 99 1.55 24.58 -7.86
N VAL A 100 1.15 25.65 -8.53
CA VAL A 100 0.26 26.68 -7.98
C VAL A 100 -1.07 26.06 -7.53
N PHE A 101 -1.71 25.25 -8.39
CA PHE A 101 -2.96 24.58 -8.02
C PHE A 101 -2.77 23.58 -6.89
N PHE A 102 -1.69 22.82 -6.92
CA PHE A 102 -1.38 21.84 -5.89
C PHE A 102 -1.22 22.50 -4.53
N VAL A 103 -0.33 23.49 -4.43
CA VAL A 103 -0.02 24.23 -3.19
C VAL A 103 -1.28 24.85 -2.61
N GLU A 104 -2.06 25.57 -3.42
CA GLU A 104 -3.30 26.20 -2.98
C GLU A 104 -4.27 25.17 -2.38
N ARG A 105 -4.44 24.01 -3.03
CA ARG A 105 -5.39 22.99 -2.56
C ARG A 105 -4.92 22.21 -1.37
N VAL A 106 -3.65 21.80 -1.30
CA VAL A 106 -3.16 21.03 -0.15
C VAL A 106 -3.05 21.90 1.09
N ARG A 107 -2.76 23.20 0.94
CA ARG A 107 -2.66 24.11 2.06
C ARG A 107 -4.01 24.55 2.59
N ASN A 108 -4.93 24.93 1.71
CA ASN A 108 -6.23 25.49 2.13
C ASN A 108 -7.36 24.45 2.17
N GLY A 109 -7.14 23.26 1.62
CA GLY A 109 -8.19 22.27 1.42
C GLY A 109 -9.23 22.73 0.39
N ALA A 110 -10.43 22.17 0.48
CA ALA A 110 -11.57 22.59 -0.33
C ALA A 110 -12.83 22.64 0.54
N ILE A 111 -13.32 23.85 0.80
CA ILE A 111 -14.55 24.08 1.56
C ILE A 111 -15.61 24.63 0.59
N ARG A 112 -16.80 24.02 0.58
CA ARG A 112 -17.96 24.53 -0.18
C ARG A 112 -19.17 24.56 0.72
N ASN A 113 -19.87 25.68 0.77
CA ASN A 113 -21.04 25.88 1.63
C ASN A 113 -20.79 25.53 3.11
N GLY A 114 -19.58 25.83 3.62
CA GLY A 114 -19.17 25.50 4.99
C GLY A 114 -18.86 24.03 5.25
N MET A 115 -18.97 23.15 4.25
CA MET A 115 -18.59 21.74 4.33
C MET A 115 -17.18 21.55 3.78
N THR A 116 -16.33 20.86 4.52
CA THR A 116 -14.99 20.46 4.08
C THR A 116 -15.07 19.24 3.17
N TYR A 117 -14.67 19.40 1.91
CA TYR A 117 -14.57 18.33 0.90
C TYR A 117 -13.15 17.78 0.78
N MET A 118 -12.14 18.60 1.05
CA MET A 118 -10.74 18.21 1.14
C MET A 118 -10.17 18.90 2.39
N PRO A 119 -9.54 18.16 3.32
CA PRO A 119 -8.93 18.77 4.49
C PRO A 119 -7.72 19.62 4.09
N SER A 120 -7.38 20.59 4.93
CA SER A 120 -6.09 21.27 4.87
C SER A 120 -5.01 20.32 5.41
N PHE A 121 -3.87 20.28 4.74
CA PHE A 121 -2.68 19.52 5.15
C PHE A 121 -1.60 20.42 5.77
N GLU A 122 -1.79 21.74 5.72
CA GLU A 122 -0.84 22.72 6.26
C GLU A 122 -0.69 22.55 7.77
N GLY A 123 0.56 22.61 8.24
CA GLY A 123 0.90 22.42 9.65
C GLY A 123 0.88 20.97 10.15
N ILE A 124 0.45 20.01 9.31
CA ILE A 124 0.45 18.58 9.64
C ILE A 124 1.44 17.82 8.74
N VAL A 125 1.35 18.04 7.43
CA VAL A 125 2.32 17.52 6.46
C VAL A 125 3.33 18.64 6.19
N SER A 126 4.62 18.33 6.29
CA SER A 126 5.67 19.31 6.02
C SER A 126 5.70 19.71 4.53
N GLN A 127 6.42 20.80 4.23
CA GLN A 127 6.63 21.24 2.84
C GLN A 127 7.22 20.13 2.00
N GLU A 128 8.22 19.44 2.55
CA GLU A 128 8.91 18.36 1.90
C GLU A 128 7.98 17.18 1.62
N GLY A 129 7.09 16.86 2.55
CA GLY A 129 6.13 15.77 2.39
C GLY A 129 5.11 16.06 1.29
N LEU A 130 4.62 17.30 1.21
CA LEU A 130 3.72 17.74 0.15
C LEU A 130 4.42 17.79 -1.21
N TRP A 131 5.66 18.28 -1.27
CA TRP A 131 6.43 18.27 -2.53
C TRP A 131 6.84 16.87 -2.98
N ALA A 132 7.11 15.96 -2.04
CA ALA A 132 7.32 14.55 -2.34
C ALA A 132 6.06 13.93 -2.99
N ILE A 133 4.87 14.17 -2.42
CA ILE A 133 3.60 13.76 -3.04
C ILE A 133 3.48 14.35 -4.45
N ARG A 134 3.83 15.62 -4.65
CA ARG A 134 3.77 16.22 -5.98
C ARG A 134 4.77 15.60 -6.96
N ALA A 135 5.97 15.23 -6.51
CA ALA A 135 6.94 14.53 -7.36
C ALA A 135 6.41 13.16 -7.83
N TYR A 136 5.67 12.45 -6.97
CA TYR A 136 4.95 11.24 -7.34
C TYR A 136 3.82 11.51 -8.35
N LEU A 137 3.02 12.56 -8.15
CA LEU A 137 1.95 12.94 -9.09
C LEU A 137 2.51 13.37 -10.46
N ASP A 138 3.65 14.06 -10.50
CA ASP A 138 4.34 14.41 -11.74
C ASP A 138 4.78 13.16 -12.52
N ASP A 139 5.15 12.06 -11.84
CA ASP A 139 5.47 10.78 -12.49
C ASP A 139 4.24 10.07 -13.08
N LEU A 140 3.07 10.27 -12.46
CA LEU A 140 1.80 9.68 -12.92
C LEU A 140 1.03 10.54 -13.92
N SER A 141 1.42 11.81 -14.09
CA SER A 141 0.68 12.78 -14.90
C SER A 141 0.56 12.33 -16.36
N VAL A 142 -0.61 12.60 -16.96
CA VAL A 142 -0.87 12.32 -18.38
C VAL A 142 -0.20 13.33 -19.31
N GLU A 143 0.21 14.49 -18.78
CA GLU A 143 0.89 15.57 -19.51
C GLU A 143 2.42 15.53 -19.33
N LYS A 144 2.93 14.52 -18.60
CA LYS A 144 4.36 14.35 -18.33
C LYS A 144 5.17 14.23 -19.64
N PRO A 145 6.29 14.96 -19.79
CA PRO A 145 7.17 14.83 -20.96
C PRO A 145 7.72 13.41 -21.14
N ASP A 146 7.83 12.93 -22.38
CA ASP A 146 8.33 11.57 -22.70
C ASP A 146 9.77 11.31 -22.24
N ASP A 147 10.58 12.37 -22.17
CA ASP A 147 11.97 12.33 -21.71
C ASP A 147 12.11 12.49 -20.20
N PHE A 148 11.02 12.79 -19.49
CA PHE A 148 11.02 12.86 -18.03
C PHE A 148 11.29 11.47 -17.44
N LYS A 149 12.31 11.40 -16.60
CA LYS A 149 12.66 10.21 -15.84
C LYS A 149 12.99 10.62 -14.42
N LEU A 150 12.52 9.83 -13.47
CA LEU A 150 13.00 9.92 -12.11
C LEU A 150 14.48 9.53 -12.08
N THR A 151 15.26 10.26 -11.31
CA THR A 151 16.62 9.85 -10.98
C THR A 151 16.54 8.50 -10.29
N GLU A 152 17.42 7.58 -10.66
CA GLU A 152 17.55 6.33 -9.94
C GLU A 152 17.83 6.66 -8.47
N VAL A 153 17.09 6.01 -7.59
CA VAL A 153 17.33 6.05 -6.15
C VAL A 153 18.62 5.25 -5.91
N GLU A 154 19.75 5.85 -6.25
CA GLU A 154 21.03 5.44 -5.69
C GLU A 154 20.84 5.52 -4.19
N ALA A 155 20.94 4.38 -3.50
CA ALA A 155 20.70 4.24 -2.08
C ALA A 155 21.63 5.15 -1.26
N SER A 156 21.27 6.43 -1.14
CA SER A 156 22.08 7.47 -0.52
C SER A 156 21.72 7.60 0.95
N SER A 157 22.33 6.71 1.73
CA SER A 157 22.93 6.98 3.05
C SER A 157 22.15 7.87 4.04
N ALA A 158 21.15 7.29 4.69
CA ALA A 158 21.05 7.33 6.15
C ALA A 158 21.11 5.87 6.65
N THR A 159 22.28 5.52 7.19
CA THR A 159 22.72 4.20 7.71
C THR A 159 21.80 2.99 7.44
N LYS A 160 22.02 2.32 6.31
CA LYS A 160 21.88 0.86 6.22
C LYS A 160 23.24 0.26 5.88
N GLU A 161 23.72 -0.56 6.77
CA GLU A 161 24.98 -1.29 6.67
C GLU A 161 24.99 -2.16 5.39
N LYS A 162 26.02 -1.94 4.60
CA LYS A 162 26.33 -2.56 3.32
C LYS A 162 26.45 -4.08 3.46
N VAL A 163 25.67 -4.84 2.68
CA VAL A 163 26.10 -6.17 2.21
C VAL A 163 25.85 -6.27 0.72
N GLU A 164 26.94 -6.07 0.00
CA GLU A 164 27.09 -6.35 -1.42
C GLU A 164 27.43 -7.84 -1.55
N VAL A 165 26.70 -8.59 -2.39
CA VAL A 165 27.20 -9.87 -2.94
C VAL A 165 26.87 -9.94 -4.42
N ALA A 166 27.96 -10.12 -5.17
CA ALA A 166 28.15 -10.24 -6.61
C ALA A 166 27.16 -11.21 -7.32
N PRO A 167 27.01 -11.08 -8.66
CA PRO A 167 26.06 -11.87 -9.41
C PRO A 167 26.54 -13.32 -9.54
N VAL A 168 25.70 -14.27 -9.15
CA VAL A 168 25.92 -15.69 -9.48
C VAL A 168 24.96 -16.09 -10.58
N ALA A 169 25.58 -16.57 -11.66
CA ALA A 169 24.98 -16.94 -12.93
C ALA A 169 23.79 -17.89 -12.81
N VAL A 170 22.76 -17.57 -13.57
CA VAL A 170 21.60 -18.43 -13.84
C VAL A 170 22.07 -19.63 -14.68
N LYS A 171 21.80 -20.85 -14.19
CA LYS A 171 21.77 -22.03 -15.05
C LYS A 171 20.32 -22.43 -15.23
N ALA A 172 19.79 -22.13 -16.41
CA ALA A 172 18.51 -22.61 -16.88
C ALA A 172 18.52 -24.14 -16.94
N GLN A 173 17.43 -24.77 -16.51
CA GLN A 173 17.09 -26.11 -16.94
C GLN A 173 15.58 -26.20 -17.19
N GLU A 174 15.24 -26.43 -18.45
CA GLU A 174 13.90 -26.67 -18.98
C GLU A 174 13.51 -28.16 -18.87
N ALA A 175 12.20 -28.41 -18.75
CA ALA A 175 11.43 -29.48 -19.43
C ALA A 175 9.93 -29.19 -19.16
N SER A 176 9.10 -28.70 -20.10
CA SER A 176 8.51 -29.33 -21.31
C SER A 176 7.47 -30.41 -20.98
N ALA A 177 6.25 -30.52 -21.51
CA ALA A 177 5.28 -29.80 -22.37
C ALA A 177 3.91 -30.50 -22.08
N ASP A 178 2.69 -30.04 -22.38
CA ASP A 178 2.13 -29.57 -23.65
C ASP A 178 0.67 -29.11 -23.41
N ALA A 179 0.33 -27.89 -23.85
CA ALA A 179 -0.96 -27.47 -24.43
C ALA A 179 -0.87 -25.98 -24.83
N LYS A 180 -0.70 -25.72 -26.14
CA LYS A 180 -0.90 -24.41 -26.82
C LYS A 180 -2.41 -24.11 -26.96
N GLU A 181 -2.93 -22.90 -27.16
CA GLU A 181 -2.47 -21.52 -27.46
C GLU A 181 -3.70 -20.62 -27.10
N ASP A 182 -3.56 -19.41 -26.57
CA ASP A 182 -3.57 -18.18 -27.37
C ASP A 182 -2.99 -16.99 -26.58
N ALA A 183 -2.35 -16.09 -27.32
CA ALA A 183 -1.37 -15.12 -26.90
C ALA A 183 -1.96 -13.91 -26.15
N GLY A 184 -1.73 -13.89 -24.84
CA GLY A 184 -1.44 -12.66 -24.10
C GLY A 184 -0.12 -12.87 -23.39
N LYS A 185 0.83 -11.94 -23.50
CA LYS A 185 2.09 -11.99 -22.74
C LYS A 185 1.76 -12.21 -21.27
N GLU A 186 2.08 -13.38 -20.69
CA GLU A 186 1.86 -13.65 -19.27
C GLU A 186 2.44 -12.49 -18.46
N ARG A 187 1.63 -11.94 -17.55
CA ARG A 187 2.03 -10.80 -16.75
C ARG A 187 3.08 -11.25 -15.74
N THR A 188 4.09 -10.41 -15.51
CA THR A 188 5.10 -10.71 -14.50
C THR A 188 4.49 -10.68 -13.09
N GLY A 189 5.07 -11.44 -12.16
CA GLY A 189 4.66 -11.43 -10.75
C GLY A 189 4.68 -10.02 -10.18
N GLU A 190 5.72 -9.24 -10.48
CA GLU A 190 5.82 -7.82 -10.12
C GLU A 190 4.67 -6.98 -10.67
N ALA A 191 4.35 -7.11 -11.97
CA ALA A 191 3.26 -6.35 -12.58
C ALA A 191 1.91 -6.68 -11.94
N ILE A 192 1.67 -7.96 -11.60
CA ILE A 192 0.44 -8.42 -10.94
C ILE A 192 0.39 -7.90 -9.51
N VAL A 193 1.50 -7.98 -8.77
CA VAL A 193 1.59 -7.48 -7.40
C VAL A 193 1.32 -5.98 -7.38
N LYS A 194 1.98 -5.21 -8.25
CA LYS A 194 1.80 -3.76 -8.36
C LYS A 194 0.36 -3.37 -8.72
N LYS A 195 -0.28 -4.11 -9.64
CA LYS A 195 -1.63 -3.81 -10.12
C LYS A 195 -2.73 -4.21 -9.14
N THR A 196 -2.57 -5.37 -8.50
CA THR A 196 -3.69 -6.03 -7.81
C THR A 196 -3.39 -6.28 -6.33
N CYS A 197 -2.29 -6.99 -6.03
CA CYS A 197 -2.06 -7.53 -4.68
C CYS A 197 -1.61 -6.45 -3.68
N ALA A 198 -0.80 -5.49 -4.13
CA ALA A 198 -0.26 -4.40 -3.32
C ALA A 198 -1.36 -3.54 -2.68
N THR A 199 -2.53 -3.45 -3.32
CA THR A 199 -3.72 -2.77 -2.80
C THR A 199 -4.00 -3.10 -1.34
N CYS A 200 -3.89 -4.38 -0.98
CA CYS A 200 -4.09 -4.82 0.41
C CYS A 200 -2.77 -5.11 1.11
N HIS A 201 -1.82 -5.72 0.40
CA HIS A 201 -0.63 -6.29 1.00
C HIS A 201 0.51 -5.29 1.22
N ALA A 202 0.53 -4.13 0.57
CA ALA A 202 1.60 -3.14 0.79
C ALA A 202 1.54 -2.56 2.21
N LEU A 203 0.34 -2.23 2.69
CA LEU A 203 0.13 -1.58 3.99
C LEU A 203 -0.57 -2.48 5.02
N GLY A 204 -0.96 -3.69 4.63
CA GLY A 204 -1.65 -4.64 5.51
C GLY A 204 -3.13 -4.32 5.74
N VAL A 205 -3.80 -3.81 4.72
CA VAL A 205 -5.23 -3.47 4.76
C VAL A 205 -6.06 -4.70 5.13
N ALA A 206 -7.08 -4.51 5.97
CA ALA A 206 -7.95 -5.59 6.46
C ALA A 206 -7.15 -6.76 7.13
N ASN A 207 -6.05 -6.42 7.82
CA ASN A 207 -5.11 -7.37 8.41
C ASN A 207 -4.42 -8.28 7.38
N ALA A 208 -4.24 -7.80 6.15
CA ALA A 208 -3.40 -8.48 5.18
C ALA A 208 -1.94 -8.52 5.67
N PRO A 209 -1.21 -9.62 5.45
CA PRO A 209 0.22 -9.66 5.75
C PRO A 209 0.97 -8.67 4.86
N LYS A 210 1.77 -7.79 5.48
CA LYS A 210 2.57 -6.76 4.78
C LYS A 210 3.67 -7.41 3.94
N ILE A 211 3.84 -7.02 2.69
CA ILE A 211 4.86 -7.58 1.78
C ILE A 211 6.20 -6.87 1.86
N ASP A 212 6.38 -5.93 2.78
CA ASP A 212 7.69 -5.37 3.08
C ASP A 212 8.41 -6.21 4.14
N GLY A 213 9.63 -5.81 4.49
CA GLY A 213 10.42 -6.50 5.51
C GLY A 213 9.76 -6.53 6.90
N SER A 214 8.78 -5.67 7.19
CA SER A 214 8.06 -5.69 8.48
C SER A 214 7.12 -6.89 8.61
N GLY A 215 6.66 -7.46 7.49
CA GLY A 215 5.80 -8.64 7.46
C GLY A 215 6.52 -9.97 7.31
N LYS A 216 7.87 -9.97 7.27
CA LYS A 216 8.69 -11.17 7.05
C LYS A 216 8.27 -12.37 7.90
N ALA A 217 8.10 -12.18 9.20
CA ALA A 217 7.74 -13.26 10.13
C ALA A 217 6.36 -13.88 9.83
N ASP A 218 5.43 -13.12 9.26
CA ASP A 218 4.12 -13.64 8.87
C ASP A 218 4.19 -14.41 7.55
N TRP A 219 5.04 -13.98 6.63
CA TRP A 219 5.29 -14.69 5.37
C TRP A 219 6.10 -15.96 5.57
N GLU A 220 7.08 -16.00 6.48
CA GLU A 220 7.81 -17.23 6.83
C GLU A 220 6.88 -18.33 7.36
N LYS A 221 5.94 -17.99 8.25
CA LYS A 221 4.93 -18.93 8.76
C LYS A 221 4.04 -19.50 7.65
N ARG A 222 3.73 -18.69 6.63
CA ARG A 222 2.89 -19.10 5.49
C ARG A 222 3.70 -19.97 4.54
N HIS A 223 4.91 -19.54 4.20
CA HIS A 223 5.84 -20.24 3.33
C HIS A 223 6.25 -21.61 3.89
N ALA A 224 6.25 -21.79 5.21
CA ALA A 224 6.49 -23.08 5.86
C ALA A 224 5.54 -24.21 5.40
N ASN A 225 4.34 -23.88 4.89
CA ASN A 225 3.41 -24.86 4.32
C ASN A 225 3.63 -25.12 2.82
N GLY A 226 4.62 -24.48 2.21
CA GLY A 226 4.98 -24.58 0.81
C GLY A 226 4.20 -23.62 -0.11
N LEU A 227 4.80 -23.34 -1.27
CA LEU A 227 4.23 -22.45 -2.29
C LEU A 227 2.87 -22.93 -2.82
N ASP A 228 2.67 -24.23 -2.97
CA ASP A 228 1.40 -24.77 -3.51
C ASP A 228 0.24 -24.57 -2.53
N ALA A 229 0.49 -24.66 -1.22
CA ALA A 229 -0.52 -24.36 -0.21
C ALA A 229 -0.89 -22.87 -0.22
N MET A 230 0.08 -21.99 -0.45
CA MET A 230 -0.18 -20.55 -0.60
C MET A 230 -0.97 -20.23 -1.86
N LEU A 231 -0.62 -20.87 -2.99
CA LEU A 231 -1.37 -20.75 -4.24
C LEU A 231 -2.83 -21.19 -4.03
N GLU A 232 -3.06 -22.34 -3.43
CA GLU A 232 -4.42 -22.83 -3.16
C GLU A 232 -5.21 -21.92 -2.22
N SER A 233 -4.56 -21.32 -1.22
CA SER A 233 -5.20 -20.32 -0.37
C SER A 233 -5.54 -19.04 -1.13
N ALA A 234 -4.67 -18.59 -2.04
CA ALA A 234 -4.90 -17.38 -2.85
C ALA A 234 -6.04 -17.61 -3.86
N LYS A 235 -6.10 -18.79 -4.48
CA LYS A 235 -7.18 -19.19 -5.40
C LYS A 235 -8.54 -19.19 -4.70
N LYS A 236 -8.62 -19.77 -3.50
CA LYS A 236 -9.87 -19.87 -2.72
C LYS A 236 -10.26 -18.59 -1.99
N GLY A 237 -9.31 -17.68 -1.78
CA GLY A 237 -9.46 -16.56 -0.87
C GLY A 237 -9.45 -17.02 0.60
N LYS A 238 -9.20 -16.08 1.51
CA LYS A 238 -9.20 -16.37 2.96
C LYS A 238 -9.47 -15.10 3.77
N GLY A 239 -10.51 -15.14 4.61
CA GLY A 239 -10.89 -13.98 5.42
C GLY A 239 -11.25 -12.80 4.53
N GLY A 240 -10.55 -11.67 4.70
CA GLY A 240 -10.70 -10.48 3.85
C GLY A 240 -10.00 -10.54 2.48
N MET A 241 -9.23 -11.60 2.20
CA MET A 241 -8.58 -11.78 0.90
C MET A 241 -9.55 -12.46 -0.09
N PRO A 242 -9.95 -11.80 -1.20
CA PRO A 242 -10.83 -12.39 -2.20
C PRO A 242 -10.14 -13.51 -3.00
N PRO A 243 -10.93 -14.43 -3.60
CA PRO A 243 -10.42 -15.44 -4.54
C PRO A 243 -9.56 -14.82 -5.65
N MET A 244 -8.54 -15.55 -6.09
CA MET A 244 -7.58 -15.13 -7.13
C MET A 244 -6.93 -13.77 -6.85
N GLY A 245 -6.81 -13.37 -5.58
CA GLY A 245 -6.25 -12.06 -5.23
C GLY A 245 -7.03 -10.87 -5.81
N ALA A 246 -8.35 -11.02 -6.03
CA ALA A 246 -9.27 -10.04 -6.64
C ALA A 246 -9.22 -9.92 -8.16
N ASP A 247 -8.38 -10.68 -8.86
CA ASP A 247 -8.35 -10.71 -10.32
C ASP A 247 -8.66 -12.13 -10.84
N PRO A 248 -9.92 -12.43 -11.21
CA PRO A 248 -10.30 -13.75 -11.70
C PRO A 248 -9.71 -14.08 -13.08
N THR A 249 -9.02 -13.15 -13.73
CA THR A 249 -8.36 -13.38 -15.02
C THR A 249 -6.95 -13.95 -14.89
N LEU A 250 -6.40 -14.02 -13.67
CA LEU A 250 -5.06 -14.56 -13.45
C LEU A 250 -5.03 -16.06 -13.72
N SER A 251 -3.99 -16.52 -14.42
CA SER A 251 -3.67 -17.94 -14.47
C SER A 251 -3.03 -18.41 -13.16
N ASP A 252 -3.04 -19.72 -12.90
CA ASP A 252 -2.35 -20.31 -11.74
C ASP A 252 -0.84 -19.99 -11.75
N VAL A 253 -0.24 -19.90 -12.95
CA VAL A 253 1.17 -19.55 -13.14
C VAL A 253 1.40 -18.09 -12.78
N GLU A 254 0.59 -17.18 -13.31
CA GLU A 254 0.62 -15.74 -13.01
C GLU A 254 0.46 -15.49 -11.49
N LEU A 255 -0.51 -16.15 -10.87
CA LEU A 255 -0.77 -16.02 -9.44
C LEU A 255 0.38 -16.59 -8.59
N LYS A 256 0.97 -17.72 -9.00
CA LYS A 256 2.14 -18.30 -8.32
C LYS A 256 3.36 -17.39 -8.45
N SER A 257 3.61 -16.80 -9.62
CA SER A 257 4.67 -15.81 -9.83
C SER A 257 4.48 -14.56 -8.97
N ALA A 258 3.24 -14.08 -8.81
CA ALA A 258 2.93 -12.98 -7.90
C ALA A 258 3.23 -13.33 -6.43
N ILE A 259 2.88 -14.55 -5.98
CA ILE A 259 3.19 -15.03 -4.63
C ILE A 259 4.69 -15.08 -4.38
N VAL A 260 5.48 -15.60 -5.34
CA VAL A 260 6.95 -15.63 -5.23
C VAL A 260 7.51 -14.22 -5.09
N HIS A 261 7.05 -13.29 -5.93
CA HIS A 261 7.52 -11.91 -5.85
C HIS A 261 7.15 -11.23 -4.52
N MET A 262 5.97 -11.52 -3.95
CA MET A 262 5.60 -11.04 -2.61
C MET A 262 6.51 -11.60 -1.50
N LEU A 263 6.94 -12.85 -1.61
CA LEU A 263 7.89 -13.46 -0.67
C LEU A 263 9.26 -12.79 -0.77
N GLU A 264 9.72 -12.48 -1.99
CA GLU A 264 10.96 -11.76 -2.24
C GLU A 264 10.93 -10.36 -1.60
N LEU A 265 9.87 -9.59 -1.83
CA LEU A 265 9.67 -8.26 -1.21
C LEU A 265 9.64 -8.35 0.33
N ALA A 266 9.03 -9.41 0.87
CA ALA A 266 8.96 -9.67 2.31
C ALA A 266 10.28 -10.18 2.90
N GLY A 267 11.31 -10.42 2.07
CA GLY A 267 12.61 -10.93 2.50
C GLY A 267 12.59 -12.40 2.94
N VAL A 268 11.65 -13.19 2.42
CA VAL A 268 11.53 -14.64 2.60
C VAL A 268 12.15 -15.35 1.41
N LYS A 269 13.07 -16.27 1.68
CA LYS A 269 13.79 -17.06 0.67
C LYS A 269 13.31 -18.50 0.63
#